data_AF-A0A0C1XWM6-F1
#
_entry.id   AF-A0A0C1XWM6-F1
#
_cell.length_a   1.000
_cell.length_b   1.000
_cell.length_c   1.000
_cell.angle_alpha   90.00
_cell.angle_beta   90.00
_cell.angle_gamma   90.00
#
_symmetry.space_group_name_H-M   'P 1'
#
loop_
_entity.id
_entity.type
_entity.pdbx_description
1 polymer ?
#
loop_
_entity_poly.entity_id
_entity_poly.type
_entity_poly.pdbx_seq_one_letter_code
_entity_poly.pdbx_strand_id
1 'polypeptide(L)'
;MHDHPGTPQAGNSEPPCSDDGRQGDEHDVALQNVRAVMSWYRQEIFRERQSGEANRARLEQLTAALRECVADQQALEQAGPEEAERITTLYKTRYAALTKE
;
A
#
# COMPACT_ATOMS: atom_id res chain seq x y z
N MET A 1 27.12 27.77 53.55
CA MET A 1 26.32 28.94 53.14
C MET A 1 26.56 29.19 51.66
N HIS A 2 25.71 28.63 50.80
CA HIS A 2 24.94 29.37 49.80
C HIS A 2 23.89 28.40 49.25
N ASP A 3 22.65 28.77 49.55
CA ASP A 3 21.38 28.13 49.27
C ASP A 3 20.97 28.51 47.83
N HIS A 4 20.59 27.55 46.99
CA HIS A 4 19.94 27.86 45.72
C HIS A 4 18.42 27.70 45.91
N PRO A 5 17.63 28.78 45.73
CA PRO A 5 16.19 28.74 45.90
C PRO A 5 15.52 28.05 44.70
N GLY A 6 14.45 27.32 44.99
CA GLY A 6 13.80 26.42 44.03
C GLY A 6 12.90 27.08 43.00
N THR A 7 12.34 26.24 42.12
CA THR A 7 10.90 26.17 41.84
C THR A 7 10.62 24.80 41.18
N PRO A 8 9.56 24.08 41.58
CA PRO A 8 9.05 22.91 40.85
C PRO A 8 8.11 23.39 39.74
N GLN A 9 8.24 22.87 38.52
CA GLN A 9 7.20 23.06 37.50
C GLN A 9 6.94 21.76 36.75
N ALA A 10 5.89 21.08 37.18
CA ALA A 10 5.09 20.26 36.30
C ALA A 10 4.59 21.13 35.14
N GLY A 11 5.10 20.85 33.94
CA GLY A 11 4.68 21.48 32.70
C GLY A 11 4.37 20.37 31.71
N ASN A 12 3.08 20.10 31.57
CA ASN A 12 2.51 19.18 30.61
C ASN A 12 3.10 19.42 29.21
N SER A 13 3.71 18.39 28.64
CA SER A 13 3.75 18.19 27.19
C SER A 13 3.68 16.69 27.03
N GLU A 14 2.44 16.17 27.10
CA GLU A 14 2.02 15.02 26.31
C GLU A 14 2.89 14.95 25.03
N PRO A 15 3.46 13.78 24.66
CA PRO A 15 3.91 13.65 23.28
C PRO A 15 2.71 14.11 22.42
N PRO A 16 2.90 14.99 21.41
CA PRO A 16 1.81 15.27 20.50
C PRO A 16 1.26 13.91 20.13
N CYS A 17 -0.04 13.74 20.33
CA CYS A 17 -0.75 12.54 19.94
C CYS A 17 -0.40 12.35 18.46
N SER A 18 0.63 11.56 18.17
CA SER A 18 1.08 11.25 16.83
C SER A 18 0.10 10.23 16.31
N ASP A 19 -1.14 10.67 16.14
CA ASP A 19 -2.12 10.04 15.29
C ASP A 19 -1.70 10.17 13.81
N ASP A 20 -0.51 10.71 13.52
CA ASP A 20 0.14 10.70 12.22
C ASP A 20 0.80 9.33 11.88
N GLY A 21 1.10 8.51 12.90
CA GLY A 21 1.72 7.19 12.68
C GLY A 21 0.75 6.15 12.10
N ARG A 22 -0.48 6.10 12.60
CA ARG A 22 -1.48 5.09 12.16
C ARG A 22 -1.93 5.29 10.72
N GLN A 23 -2.06 6.55 10.30
CA GLN A 23 -2.54 6.91 8.96
C GLN A 23 -1.49 6.66 7.87
N GLY A 24 -0.20 6.83 8.21
CA GLY A 24 0.92 6.47 7.31
C GLY A 24 1.01 4.97 7.09
N ASP A 25 0.84 4.16 8.14
CA ASP A 25 0.91 2.69 8.05
C ASP A 25 -0.17 2.11 7.11
N GLU A 26 -1.40 2.60 7.16
CA GLU A 26 -2.50 2.10 6.32
C GLU A 26 -2.29 2.45 4.84
N HIS A 27 -1.80 3.65 4.57
CA HIS A 27 -1.43 4.11 3.24
C HIS A 27 -0.26 3.32 2.66
N ASP A 28 0.80 3.13 3.45
CA ASP A 28 1.95 2.31 3.09
C ASP A 28 1.58 0.83 2.87
N VAL A 29 0.69 0.27 3.71
CA VAL A 29 0.19 -1.09 3.54
C VAL A 29 -0.63 -1.22 2.26
N ALA A 30 -1.44 -0.23 1.91
CA ALA A 30 -2.19 -0.20 0.66
C ALA A 30 -1.26 -0.18 -0.55
N LEU A 31 -0.27 0.70 -0.55
CA LEU A 31 0.73 0.80 -1.61
C LEU A 31 1.52 -0.50 -1.76
N GLN A 32 1.90 -1.14 -0.65
CA GLN A 32 2.57 -2.43 -0.67
C GLN A 32 1.70 -3.55 -1.27
N ASN A 33 0.40 -3.59 -0.94
CA ASN A 33 -0.52 -4.58 -1.52
C ASN A 33 -0.68 -4.37 -3.03
N VAL A 34 -0.89 -3.13 -3.49
CA VAL A 34 -1.01 -2.84 -4.93
C VAL A 34 0.28 -3.21 -5.67
N ARG A 35 1.46 -2.87 -5.11
CA ARG A 35 2.76 -3.25 -5.68
C ARG A 35 2.97 -4.77 -5.72
N ALA A 36 2.48 -5.51 -4.73
CA ALA A 36 2.55 -6.98 -4.73
C ALA A 36 1.70 -7.57 -5.86
N VAL A 37 0.47 -7.08 -6.06
CA VAL A 37 -0.41 -7.50 -7.17
C VAL A 37 0.22 -7.18 -8.53
N MET A 38 0.79 -5.98 -8.69
CA MET A 38 1.51 -5.60 -9.90
C MET A 38 2.71 -6.51 -10.18
N SER A 39 3.44 -6.88 -9.12
CA SER A 39 4.60 -7.78 -9.24
C SER A 39 4.18 -9.19 -9.65
N TRP A 40 3.03 -9.67 -9.16
CA TRP A 40 2.44 -10.94 -9.58
C TRP A 40 2.03 -10.90 -11.06
N TYR A 41 1.31 -9.87 -11.51
CA TYR A 41 0.96 -9.73 -12.93
C TYR A 41 2.18 -9.71 -13.84
N ARG A 42 3.26 -9.03 -13.44
CA ARG A 42 4.53 -9.03 -14.18
C ARG A 42 5.17 -10.42 -14.25
N GLN A 43 5.14 -11.17 -13.15
CA GLN A 43 5.61 -12.55 -13.13
C GLN A 43 4.76 -13.46 -14.02
N GLU A 44 3.43 -13.34 -13.97
CA GLU A 44 2.52 -14.14 -14.78
C GLU A 44 2.72 -13.85 -16.28
N ILE A 45 2.86 -12.56 -16.65
CA ILE A 45 3.21 -12.14 -18.02
C ILE A 45 4.54 -12.76 -18.47
N PHE A 46 5.55 -12.75 -17.60
CA PHE A 46 6.86 -13.32 -17.91
C PHE A 46 6.79 -14.84 -18.08
N ARG A 47 6.06 -15.52 -17.20
CA ARG A 47 5.82 -16.97 -17.26
C ARG A 47 5.09 -17.35 -18.54
N GLU A 48 4.06 -16.60 -18.91
CA GLU A 48 3.30 -16.82 -20.15
C GLU A 48 4.17 -16.64 -21.40
N ARG A 49 5.03 -15.62 -21.39
CA ARG A 49 6.00 -15.39 -22.46
C ARG A 49 7.03 -16.50 -22.56
N GLN A 50 7.44 -17.08 -21.43
CA GLN A 50 8.40 -18.18 -21.39
C GLN A 50 7.79 -19.53 -21.81
N SER A 51 6.49 -19.74 -21.58
CA SER A 51 5.84 -21.01 -21.86
C SER A 51 5.71 -21.32 -23.36
N GLY A 52 6.07 -20.40 -24.26
CA GLY A 52 6.05 -20.60 -25.72
C GLY A 52 4.66 -20.57 -26.34
N GLU A 53 3.61 -20.88 -25.57
CA GLU A 53 2.19 -20.72 -25.93
C GLU A 53 1.66 -19.35 -25.47
N ALA A 54 2.42 -18.29 -25.73
CA ALA A 54 2.08 -16.94 -25.33
C ALA A 54 0.74 -16.52 -25.96
N ASN A 55 -0.35 -16.70 -25.21
CA ASN A 55 -1.67 -16.28 -25.63
C ASN A 55 -1.71 -14.76 -25.61
N ARG A 56 -1.66 -14.12 -26.79
CA ARG A 56 -1.69 -12.66 -26.91
C ARG A 56 -2.86 -12.03 -26.18
N ALA A 57 -4.04 -12.65 -26.23
CA ALA A 57 -5.21 -12.15 -25.53
C ALA A 57 -5.01 -12.16 -24.01
N ARG A 58 -4.40 -13.22 -23.46
CA ARG A 58 -4.07 -13.33 -22.04
C ARG A 58 -3.01 -12.30 -21.64
N LEU A 59 -1.97 -12.11 -22.45
CA LEU A 59 -0.94 -11.08 -22.23
C LEU A 59 -1.51 -9.66 -22.26
N GLU A 60 -2.41 -9.36 -23.20
CA GLU A 60 -3.09 -8.07 -23.29
C GLU A 60 -3.99 -7.83 -22.08
N GLN A 61 -4.74 -8.84 -21.63
CA GLN A 61 -5.53 -8.77 -20.41
C GLN A 61 -4.67 -8.52 -19.17
N LEU A 62 -3.58 -9.27 -18.98
CA LEU A 62 -2.66 -9.07 -17.85
C LEU A 62 -2.01 -7.68 -17.89
N THR A 63 -1.68 -7.17 -19.09
CA THR A 63 -1.10 -5.84 -19.26
C THR A 63 -2.13 -4.73 -19.01
N ALA A 64 -3.38 -4.92 -19.43
CA ALA A 64 -4.48 -4.00 -19.16
C ALA A 64 -4.77 -3.93 -17.65
N ALA A 65 -4.87 -5.08 -16.98
CA ALA A 65 -5.04 -5.16 -15.54
C ALA A 65 -3.88 -4.49 -14.79
N LEU A 66 -2.63 -4.67 -15.24
CA LEU A 66 -1.47 -3.98 -14.68
C LEU A 66 -1.60 -2.46 -14.79
N ARG A 67 -2.11 -1.93 -15.91
CA ARG A 67 -2.31 -0.49 -16.09
C ARG A 67 -3.41 0.06 -15.18
N GLU A 68 -4.50 -0.69 -14.99
CA GLU A 68 -5.52 -0.34 -14.00
C GLU A 68 -4.90 -0.29 -12.59
N CYS A 69 -4.04 -1.25 -12.22
CA CYS A 69 -3.33 -1.23 -10.95
C CYS A 69 -2.42 0.00 -10.78
N VAL A 70 -1.76 0.45 -11.84
CA VAL A 70 -0.94 1.67 -11.79
C VAL A 70 -1.82 2.90 -11.58
N ALA A 71 -2.95 2.99 -12.27
CA ALA A 71 -3.89 4.09 -12.10
C ALA A 71 -4.47 4.11 -10.68
N ASP A 72 -4.84 2.94 -10.14
CA ASP A 72 -5.28 2.79 -8.76
C ASP A 72 -4.18 3.16 -7.76
N GLN A 73 -2.91 2.80 -8.03
CA GLN A 73 -1.79 3.23 -7.19
C GLN A 73 -1.61 4.75 -7.20
N GLN A 74 -1.71 5.40 -8.36
CA GLN A 74 -1.60 6.86 -8.46
C GLN A 74 -2.79 7.58 -7.82
N ALA A 75 -3.99 7.01 -7.92
CA ALA A 75 -5.16 7.50 -7.22
C ALA A 75 -4.97 7.36 -5.70
N LEU A 76 -4.44 6.21 -5.26
CA LEU A 76 -4.11 5.91 -3.87
C LEU A 76 -3.04 6.88 -3.32
N GLU A 77 -2.00 7.21 -4.08
CA GLU A 77 -0.96 8.17 -3.68
C GLU A 77 -1.51 9.59 -3.45
N GLN A 78 -2.61 9.94 -4.13
CA GLN A 78 -3.31 11.22 -3.92
C GLN A 78 -4.50 11.12 -2.96
N ALA A 79 -4.95 9.90 -2.66
CA ALA A 79 -6.08 9.65 -1.80
C ALA A 79 -5.66 9.56 -0.33
N GLY A 80 -6.59 9.93 0.56
CA GLY A 80 -6.38 9.83 2.00
C GLY A 80 -6.42 8.38 2.52
N PRO A 81 -6.06 8.18 3.80
CA PRO A 81 -5.94 6.87 4.43
C PRO A 81 -7.24 6.04 4.42
N GLU A 82 -8.43 6.66 4.50
CA GLU A 82 -9.71 5.95 4.39
C GLU A 82 -9.90 5.23 3.05
N GLU A 83 -9.48 5.87 1.95
CA GLU A 83 -9.59 5.25 0.64
C GLU A 83 -8.52 4.17 0.45
N ALA A 84 -7.39 4.30 1.15
CA ALA A 84 -6.32 3.33 1.14
C ALA A 84 -6.72 2.00 1.78
N GLU A 85 -7.44 2.03 2.89
CA GLU A 85 -7.97 0.82 3.52
C GLU A 85 -8.96 0.07 2.59
N ARG A 86 -9.83 0.82 1.90
CA ARG A 86 -10.77 0.25 0.92
C ARG A 86 -10.05 -0.39 -0.26
N ILE A 87 -9.11 0.32 -0.85
CA ILE A 87 -8.30 -0.18 -1.97
C ILE A 87 -7.49 -1.41 -1.53
N THR A 88 -6.92 -1.41 -0.32
CA THR A 88 -6.22 -2.57 0.25
C THR A 88 -7.11 -3.79 0.31
N THR A 89 -8.32 -3.66 0.84
CA THR A 89 -9.26 -4.78 0.99
C THR A 89 -9.73 -5.31 -0.37
N LEU A 90 -9.98 -4.41 -1.32
CA LEU A 90 -10.32 -4.76 -2.70
C LEU A 90 -9.17 -5.54 -3.36
N TYR A 91 -7.94 -5.02 -3.26
CA TYR A 91 -6.76 -5.62 -3.88
C TYR A 91 -6.33 -6.93 -3.22
N LYS A 92 -6.46 -7.06 -1.90
CA LYS A 92 -6.28 -8.35 -1.21
C LYS A 92 -7.26 -9.40 -1.71
N THR A 93 -8.53 -9.03 -1.89
CA THR A 93 -9.57 -9.95 -2.39
C THR A 93 -9.29 -10.34 -3.84
N ARG A 94 -8.95 -9.37 -4.70
CA ARG A 94 -8.54 -9.61 -6.09
C ARG A 94 -7.31 -10.54 -6.15
N TYR A 95 -6.28 -10.26 -5.34
CA TYR A 95 -5.08 -11.07 -5.30
C TYR A 95 -5.36 -12.50 -4.86
N ALA A 96 -6.14 -12.69 -3.80
CA ALA A 96 -6.53 -14.01 -3.34
C ALA A 96 -7.29 -14.81 -4.42
N ALA A 97 -8.13 -14.15 -5.21
CA ALA A 97 -8.80 -14.78 -6.35
C ALA A 97 -7.83 -15.17 -7.47
N LEU A 98 -6.89 -14.29 -7.83
CA LEU A 98 -5.88 -14.53 -8.87
C LEU A 98 -4.90 -15.65 -8.50
N THR A 99 -4.56 -15.78 -7.22
CA THR A 99 -3.65 -16.83 -6.72
C THR A 99 -4.34 -18.17 -6.44
N LYS A 100 -5.68 -18.24 -6.53
CA LYS A 100 -6.45 -19.47 -6.27
C LYS A 100 -6.67 -20.33 -7.51
N GLU A 101 -6.32 -19.84 -8.69
CA GLU A 101 -6.40 -20.57 -9.97
C GLU A 101 -5.22 -21.51 -10.21
#